data_AF-A0A9D4HG95-F1
#
_entry.id   AF-A0A9D4HG95-F1
#
_cell.length_a   1.000
_cell.length_b   1.000
_cell.length_c   1.000
_cell.angle_alpha   90.00
_cell.angle_beta   90.00
_cell.angle_gamma   90.00
#
_symmetry.space_group_name_H-M   'P 1'
#
loop_
_entity.id
_entity.type
_entity.pdbx_description
1 polymer ?
#
loop_
_entity_poly.entity_id
_entity_poly.type
_entity_poly.pdbx_seq_one_letter_code
_entity_poly.pdbx_strand_id
1 'polypeptide(L)'
;MQREHLSLVDVSEDRQEGDTRITKTYQVTQVYYQEYEASCLQKCSNGIIRVLEGTFYRIGLHVARHPYLVILVCLLVCGLCGLGLLKFEQTSDDAKLWVPVNSRVLPEKAWMENHFPEQFRYTSVIITASNILTPAVLNSMYDMYLKSSMMYVEGNTNLEGLCVKVGQSCNVQSILELWNKNGTIIRKLTMNDVLHTVNSGVKYSPVYGTEWSFSQQLGGIRRDRYGNIIGASAASMLWVLHKDPQKELSALDWEKQMISMATTSRPYIDKSYIYATRTFDDEGYGAVNADTTLLTLGFIIVFIFIILVLGRFNLVENK
;
A
#
# COMPACT_ATOMS: atom_id res chain seq x y z
N MET A 1 2.82 -43.17 -55.63
CA MET A 1 1.82 -42.59 -56.55
C MET A 1 1.89 -41.09 -56.36
N GLN A 2 2.74 -40.42 -57.16
CA GLN A 2 3.05 -38.98 -57.04
C GLN A 2 1.86 -38.12 -57.48
N ARG A 3 1.53 -37.08 -56.71
CA ARG A 3 0.65 -35.99 -57.15
C ARG A 3 1.55 -34.82 -57.54
N GLU A 4 1.70 -34.58 -58.83
CA GLU A 4 2.33 -33.38 -59.36
C GLU A 4 1.38 -32.20 -59.18
N HIS A 5 1.86 -31.10 -58.59
CA HIS A 5 1.11 -29.86 -58.50
C HIS A 5 1.77 -28.85 -59.44
N LEU A 6 1.15 -28.60 -60.60
CA LEU A 6 1.55 -27.52 -61.50
C LEU A 6 0.98 -26.19 -61.00
N SER A 7 1.79 -25.14 -60.97
CA SER A 7 1.36 -23.75 -60.83
C SER A 7 1.79 -22.95 -62.05
N LEU A 8 0.85 -22.18 -62.62
CA LEU A 8 1.07 -21.31 -63.78
C LEU A 8 1.50 -19.92 -63.28
N VAL A 9 2.54 -19.34 -63.90
CA VAL A 9 2.96 -17.95 -63.69
C VAL A 9 2.70 -17.18 -64.98
N ASP A 10 1.92 -16.10 -64.93
CA ASP A 10 1.62 -15.22 -66.07
C ASP A 10 2.87 -14.40 -66.42
N VAL A 11 3.28 -14.41 -67.70
CA VAL A 11 4.35 -13.54 -68.23
C VAL A 11 3.73 -12.53 -69.18
N SER A 12 4.15 -11.27 -69.00
CA SER A 12 3.72 -9.99 -69.61
C SER A 12 3.06 -9.98 -71.00
N GLU A 13 2.06 -9.10 -71.15
CA GLU A 13 1.41 -8.70 -72.41
C GLU A 13 2.31 -7.80 -73.27
N ASP A 14 2.77 -8.28 -74.42
CA ASP A 14 3.27 -7.42 -75.51
C ASP A 14 2.16 -7.24 -76.57
N ARG A 15 1.74 -5.99 -76.78
CA ARG A 15 0.69 -5.60 -77.75
C ARG A 15 1.35 -5.12 -79.05
N GLN A 16 1.28 -5.90 -80.11
CA GLN A 16 1.41 -5.39 -81.48
C GLN A 16 0.04 -5.29 -82.15
N GLU A 17 -0.20 -4.13 -82.75
CA GLU A 17 -1.47 -3.62 -83.24
C GLU A 17 -1.72 -4.14 -84.66
N GLY A 18 -2.78 -4.94 -84.85
CA GLY A 18 -3.25 -5.32 -86.19
C GLY A 18 -3.61 -6.79 -86.45
N ASP A 19 -3.94 -7.61 -85.46
CA ASP A 19 -4.70 -8.87 -85.64
C ASP A 19 -5.16 -9.38 -84.25
N THR A 20 -6.45 -9.34 -83.91
CA THR A 20 -6.92 -9.66 -82.55
C THR A 20 -7.14 -11.18 -82.36
N ARG A 21 -6.06 -11.96 -82.40
CA ARG A 21 -5.97 -13.25 -81.70
C ARG A 21 -4.94 -13.16 -80.57
N ILE A 22 -5.42 -13.01 -79.35
CA ILE A 22 -4.59 -13.10 -78.14
C ILE A 22 -4.21 -14.57 -77.95
N THR A 23 -2.95 -14.93 -78.22
CA THR A 23 -2.38 -16.24 -77.88
C THR A 23 -1.50 -16.08 -76.65
N LYS A 24 -2.00 -16.51 -75.47
CA LYS A 24 -1.19 -16.61 -74.26
C LYS A 24 -0.27 -17.83 -74.36
N THR A 25 1.04 -17.61 -74.33
CA THR A 25 2.04 -18.69 -74.25
C THR A 25 2.45 -18.88 -72.80
N TYR A 26 2.30 -20.10 -72.28
CA TYR A 26 2.72 -20.48 -70.93
C TYR A 26 3.97 -21.35 -71.04
N GLN A 27 5.05 -20.99 -70.32
CA GLN A 27 6.24 -21.83 -70.17
C GLN A 27 6.13 -22.60 -68.85
N VAL A 28 6.21 -23.94 -68.91
CA VAL A 28 6.19 -24.81 -67.73
C VAL A 28 7.62 -25.00 -67.25
N THR A 29 8.02 -24.32 -66.17
CA THR A 29 9.28 -24.60 -65.49
C THR A 29 9.09 -25.66 -64.41
N GLN A 30 9.78 -26.79 -64.55
CA GLN A 30 9.84 -27.82 -63.52
C GLN A 30 10.72 -27.35 -62.35
N VAL A 31 10.12 -27.13 -61.17
CA VAL A 31 10.85 -26.92 -59.93
C VAL A 31 11.25 -28.29 -59.38
N TYR A 32 12.50 -28.67 -59.58
CA TYR A 32 13.09 -29.86 -58.95
C TYR A 32 13.33 -29.58 -57.46
N TYR A 33 12.53 -30.20 -56.58
CA TYR A 33 12.84 -30.24 -55.15
C TYR A 33 13.99 -31.23 -54.93
N GLN A 34 15.16 -30.70 -54.60
CA GLN A 34 16.31 -31.52 -54.21
C GLN A 34 16.04 -32.12 -52.82
N GLU A 35 15.95 -33.44 -52.74
CA GLU A 35 15.81 -34.20 -51.49
C GLU A 35 17.06 -34.00 -50.63
N TYR A 36 17.01 -33.03 -49.70
CA TYR A 36 18.03 -32.86 -48.68
C TYR A 36 17.76 -33.89 -47.57
N GLU A 37 18.67 -34.85 -47.37
CA GLU A 37 18.54 -35.83 -46.29
C GLU A 37 18.45 -35.10 -44.95
N ALA A 38 17.28 -35.18 -44.31
CA ALA A 38 17.03 -34.54 -43.03
C ALA A 38 18.08 -35.01 -42.00
N SER A 39 18.83 -34.06 -41.44
CA SER A 39 19.78 -34.31 -40.34
C SER A 39 19.09 -35.07 -39.20
N CYS A 40 19.85 -35.84 -38.41
CA CYS A 40 19.31 -36.59 -37.27
C CYS A 40 18.46 -35.70 -36.34
N LEU A 41 18.91 -34.47 -36.10
CA LEU A 41 18.18 -33.46 -35.32
C LEU A 41 16.85 -33.04 -35.98
N GLN A 42 16.81 -33.00 -37.31
CA GLN A 42 15.64 -32.63 -38.10
C GLN A 42 14.63 -33.79 -38.15
N LYS A 43 15.11 -35.04 -38.16
CA LYS A 43 14.27 -36.24 -37.99
C LYS A 43 13.65 -36.30 -36.58
N CYS A 44 14.43 -36.02 -35.54
CA CYS A 44 13.93 -35.90 -34.17
C CYS A 44 12.92 -34.76 -34.02
N SER A 45 13.23 -33.59 -34.57
CA SER A 45 12.32 -32.42 -34.58
C SER A 45 10.99 -32.75 -35.28
N ASN A 46 11.04 -33.35 -36.47
CA ASN A 46 9.84 -33.78 -37.19
C ASN A 46 9.05 -34.85 -36.42
N GLY A 47 9.72 -35.72 -35.67
CA GLY A 47 9.08 -36.67 -34.76
C GLY A 47 8.30 -35.96 -33.66
N ILE A 48 8.92 -34.98 -32.99
CA ILE A 48 8.29 -34.18 -31.93
C ILE A 48 7.09 -33.39 -32.49
N ILE A 49 7.25 -32.76 -33.67
CA ILE A 49 6.18 -32.01 -34.34
C ILE A 49 4.99 -32.93 -34.62
N ARG A 50 5.21 -34.11 -35.20
CA ARG A 50 4.12 -35.07 -35.48
C ARG A 50 3.40 -35.53 -34.22
N VAL A 51 4.12 -35.73 -33.12
CA VAL A 51 3.52 -36.11 -31.84
C VAL A 51 2.68 -34.96 -31.28
N LEU A 52 3.19 -33.73 -31.31
CA LEU A 52 2.46 -32.54 -30.87
C LEU A 52 1.22 -32.29 -31.72
N GLU A 53 1.34 -32.29 -33.05
CA GLU A 53 0.22 -32.14 -33.99
C GLU A 53 -0.84 -33.21 -33.77
N GLY A 54 -0.44 -34.48 -33.70
CA GLY A 54 -1.36 -35.58 -33.45
C GLY A 54 -2.08 -35.46 -32.11
N THR A 55 -1.40 -34.96 -31.08
CA THR A 55 -1.97 -34.82 -29.74
C THR A 55 -2.93 -33.62 -29.67
N PHE A 56 -2.52 -32.44 -30.13
CA PHE A 56 -3.37 -31.25 -30.17
C PHE A 56 -4.58 -31.43 -31.08
N TYR A 57 -4.44 -32.13 -32.20
CA TYR A 57 -5.56 -32.48 -33.06
C TYR A 57 -6.59 -33.33 -32.31
N ARG A 58 -6.16 -34.37 -31.58
CA ARG A 58 -7.07 -35.23 -30.81
C ARG A 58 -7.76 -34.48 -29.67
N ILE A 59 -7.03 -33.62 -28.97
CA ILE A 59 -7.60 -32.77 -27.90
C ILE A 59 -8.61 -31.79 -28.49
N GLY A 60 -8.23 -31.05 -29.55
CA GLY A 60 -9.11 -30.09 -30.21
C GLY A 60 -10.39 -30.74 -30.77
N LEU A 61 -10.26 -31.92 -31.37
CA LEU A 61 -11.41 -32.70 -31.84
C LEU A 61 -12.34 -33.13 -30.69
N HIS A 62 -11.78 -33.48 -29.53
CA HIS A 62 -12.57 -33.82 -28.35
C HIS A 62 -13.33 -32.61 -27.80
N VAL A 63 -12.66 -31.45 -27.70
CA VAL A 63 -13.28 -30.18 -27.27
C VAL A 63 -14.40 -29.76 -28.22
N ALA A 64 -14.19 -29.87 -29.53
CA ALA A 64 -15.19 -29.50 -30.53
C ALA A 64 -16.42 -30.44 -30.54
N ARG A 65 -16.24 -31.74 -30.23
CA ARG A 65 -17.35 -32.71 -30.19
C ARG A 65 -18.19 -32.62 -28.92
N HIS A 66 -17.61 -32.19 -27.79
CA HIS A 66 -18.29 -32.15 -26.48
C HIS A 66 -18.08 -30.81 -25.74
N PRO A 67 -18.45 -29.65 -26.33
CA PRO A 67 -18.10 -28.34 -25.79
C PRO A 67 -18.68 -28.08 -24.39
N TYR A 68 -19.95 -28.38 -24.15
CA TYR A 68 -20.59 -28.14 -22.85
C TYR A 68 -20.02 -29.00 -21.72
N LEU A 69 -19.67 -30.26 -22.01
CA LEU A 69 -19.05 -31.15 -21.04
C LEU A 69 -17.67 -30.61 -20.65
N VAL A 70 -16.87 -30.21 -21.63
CA VAL A 70 -15.53 -29.64 -21.37
C VAL A 70 -15.63 -28.35 -20.56
N ILE A 71 -16.55 -27.43 -20.90
CA ILE A 71 -16.77 -26.20 -20.14
C ILE A 71 -17.14 -26.53 -18.68
N LEU A 72 -18.06 -27.47 -18.46
CA LEU A 72 -18.47 -27.88 -17.12
C LEU A 72 -17.29 -28.45 -16.32
N VAL A 73 -16.48 -29.32 -16.93
CA VAL A 73 -15.28 -29.86 -16.30
C VAL A 73 -14.29 -28.74 -15.95
N CYS A 74 -14.04 -27.79 -16.87
CA CYS A 74 -13.18 -26.64 -16.61
C CYS A 74 -13.70 -25.78 -15.44
N LEU A 75 -15.00 -25.48 -15.42
CA LEU A 75 -15.62 -24.73 -14.33
C LEU A 75 -15.53 -25.48 -12.99
N LEU A 76 -15.73 -26.79 -12.99
CA LEU A 76 -15.58 -27.62 -11.79
C LEU A 76 -14.14 -27.60 -11.30
N VAL A 77 -13.15 -27.77 -12.17
CA VAL A 77 -11.73 -27.73 -11.80
C VAL A 77 -11.36 -26.35 -11.25
N CYS A 78 -11.73 -25.27 -11.95
CA CYS A 78 -11.49 -23.90 -11.48
C CYS A 78 -12.19 -23.62 -10.14
N GLY A 79 -13.44 -24.06 -9.97
CA GLY A 79 -14.19 -23.90 -8.74
C GLY A 79 -13.56 -24.67 -7.57
N LEU A 80 -13.15 -25.92 -7.81
CA LEU A 80 -12.45 -26.74 -6.82
C LEU A 80 -11.10 -26.12 -6.41
N CYS A 81 -10.32 -25.61 -7.37
CA CYS A 81 -9.09 -24.87 -7.06
C CYS A 81 -9.39 -23.56 -6.31
N GLY A 82 -10.51 -22.89 -6.63
CA GLY A 82 -10.98 -21.69 -5.97
C GLY A 82 -11.39 -21.89 -4.51
N LEU A 83 -11.73 -23.12 -4.08
CA LEU A 83 -12.04 -23.41 -2.67
C LEU A 83 -10.87 -23.09 -1.73
N GLY A 84 -9.62 -23.05 -2.23
CA GLY A 84 -8.48 -22.61 -1.45
C GLY A 84 -8.61 -21.17 -0.93
N LEU A 85 -9.37 -20.32 -1.63
CA LEU A 85 -9.62 -18.93 -1.21
C LEU A 85 -10.44 -18.83 0.09
N LEU A 86 -11.19 -19.88 0.46
CA LEU A 86 -11.92 -19.90 1.74
C LEU A 86 -10.98 -19.94 2.96
N LYS A 87 -9.72 -20.36 2.77
CA LYS A 87 -8.67 -20.33 3.78
C LYS A 87 -7.60 -19.29 3.49
N PHE A 88 -7.92 -18.28 2.67
CA PHE A 88 -6.99 -17.19 2.43
C PHE A 88 -6.85 -16.35 3.70
N GLU A 89 -5.64 -16.32 4.25
CA GLU A 89 -5.29 -15.53 5.43
C GLU A 89 -4.36 -14.39 5.01
N GLN A 90 -4.79 -13.16 5.28
CA GLN A 90 -3.97 -11.98 5.03
C GLN A 90 -2.99 -11.79 6.18
N THR A 91 -1.71 -11.68 5.88
CA THR A 91 -0.68 -11.30 6.86
C THR A 91 -0.51 -9.78 6.84
N SER A 92 -0.71 -9.13 7.99
CA SER A 92 -0.44 -7.71 8.22
C SER A 92 0.86 -7.45 9.00
N ASP A 93 1.58 -8.50 9.41
CA ASP A 93 2.86 -8.36 10.10
C ASP A 93 3.96 -7.93 9.11
N ASP A 94 4.39 -6.68 9.26
CA ASP A 94 5.46 -6.07 8.47
C ASP A 94 6.76 -6.86 8.48
N ALA A 95 7.14 -7.43 9.63
CA ALA A 95 8.39 -8.19 9.70
C ALA A 95 8.30 -9.44 8.82
N LYS A 96 7.14 -10.10 8.79
CA LYS A 96 6.90 -11.27 7.94
C LYS A 96 6.80 -10.90 6.46
N LEU A 97 6.33 -9.70 6.13
CA LEU A 97 6.22 -9.21 4.75
C LEU A 97 7.56 -8.77 4.15
N TRP A 98 8.38 -8.06 4.95
CA TRP A 98 9.56 -7.36 4.43
C TRP A 98 10.89 -8.03 4.80
N VAL A 99 10.91 -8.91 5.79
CA VAL A 99 12.14 -9.57 6.23
C VAL A 99 12.22 -10.99 5.65
N PRO A 100 13.37 -11.38 5.05
CA PRO A 100 13.55 -12.74 4.56
C PRO A 100 13.32 -13.80 5.65
N VAL A 101 12.66 -14.90 5.27
CA VAL A 101 12.26 -15.98 6.19
C VAL A 101 13.46 -16.61 6.92
N ASN A 102 14.62 -16.67 6.26
CA ASN A 102 15.85 -17.25 6.82
C ASN A 102 16.74 -16.21 7.54
N SER A 103 16.22 -15.02 7.83
CA SER A 103 16.96 -14.00 8.56
C SER A 103 17.09 -14.33 10.05
N ARG A 104 18.14 -13.80 10.69
CA ARG A 104 18.32 -13.86 12.14
C ARG A 104 17.23 -13.10 12.91
N VAL A 105 16.64 -12.07 12.28
CA VAL A 105 15.75 -11.11 12.92
C VAL A 105 14.41 -11.72 13.32
N LEU A 106 13.84 -12.62 12.52
CA LEU A 106 12.52 -13.22 12.81
C LEU A 106 12.49 -14.07 14.09
N PRO A 107 13.42 -15.04 14.31
CA PRO A 107 13.44 -15.80 15.55
C PRO A 107 13.81 -14.92 16.76
N GLU A 108 14.68 -13.92 16.58
CA GLU A 108 15.02 -12.95 17.65
C GLU A 108 13.80 -12.11 18.04
N LYS A 109 13.04 -11.61 17.07
CA LYS A 109 11.77 -10.89 17.28
C LYS A 109 10.77 -11.77 18.02
N ALA A 110 10.55 -13.01 17.56
CA ALA A 110 9.62 -13.93 18.20
C ALA A 110 10.03 -14.25 19.65
N TRP A 111 11.32 -14.44 19.92
CA TRP A 111 11.81 -14.62 21.28
C TRP A 111 11.57 -13.36 22.12
N MET A 112 11.86 -12.17 21.59
CA MET A 112 11.66 -10.90 22.28
C MET A 112 10.17 -10.65 22.58
N GLU A 113 9.26 -10.88 21.65
CA GLU A 113 7.82 -10.69 21.87
C GLU A 113 7.26 -11.69 22.90
N ASN A 114 7.79 -12.92 22.94
CA ASN A 114 7.38 -13.92 23.93
C ASN A 114 7.89 -13.61 25.35
N HIS A 115 9.06 -12.98 25.49
CA HIS A 115 9.65 -12.68 26.81
C HIS A 115 9.37 -11.25 27.30
N PHE A 116 9.24 -10.31 26.35
CA PHE A 116 9.05 -8.88 26.57
C PHE A 116 7.96 -8.39 25.61
N PRO A 117 6.69 -8.80 25.83
CA PRO A 117 5.59 -8.39 24.97
C PRO A 117 5.50 -6.87 24.94
N GLU A 118 5.26 -6.31 23.76
CA GLU A 118 5.01 -4.88 23.63
C GLU A 118 3.79 -4.50 24.46
N GLN A 119 3.98 -3.68 25.50
CA GLN A 119 2.90 -3.29 26.42
C GLN A 119 2.29 -1.94 26.07
N PHE A 120 2.91 -1.22 25.13
CA PHE A 120 2.64 0.18 24.88
C PHE A 120 2.39 0.46 23.40
N ARG A 121 1.48 1.39 23.16
CA ARG A 121 1.28 2.04 21.86
C ARG A 121 1.58 3.52 22.03
N TYR A 122 2.17 4.11 21.01
CA TYR A 122 2.59 5.51 21.05
C TYR A 122 1.83 6.31 20.01
N THR A 123 1.35 7.47 20.45
CA THR A 123 0.80 8.51 19.57
C THR A 123 1.54 9.79 19.85
N SER A 124 2.26 10.31 18.87
CA SER A 124 3.03 11.55 18.98
C SER A 124 2.51 12.61 18.04
N VAL A 125 2.46 13.85 18.54
CA VAL A 125 2.17 15.04 17.72
C VAL A 125 3.32 16.02 17.88
N ILE A 126 3.92 16.42 16.75
CA ILE A 126 4.91 17.50 16.68
C ILE A 126 4.20 18.73 16.13
N ILE A 127 4.25 19.82 16.88
CA ILE A 127 3.61 21.09 16.56
C ILE A 127 4.71 22.08 16.20
N THR A 128 4.51 22.84 15.12
CA THR A 128 5.42 23.89 14.67
C THR A 128 4.74 25.25 14.71
N ALA A 129 5.51 26.26 15.12
CA ALA A 129 5.11 27.65 15.16
C ALA A 129 6.36 28.54 15.07
N SER A 130 6.19 29.82 14.70
CA SER A 130 7.28 30.81 14.78
C SER A 130 7.97 30.84 16.15
N ASN A 131 7.19 30.75 17.24
CA ASN A 131 7.69 30.48 18.59
C ASN A 131 6.65 29.71 19.43
N ILE A 132 6.97 28.47 19.74
CA ILE A 132 6.12 27.57 20.54
C ILE A 132 5.99 28.03 21.99
N LEU A 133 6.98 28.77 22.51
CA LEU A 133 6.97 29.25 23.90
C LEU A 133 6.03 30.45 24.10
N THR A 134 5.24 30.83 23.10
CA THR A 134 4.24 31.89 23.26
C THR A 134 3.01 31.37 24.02
N PRO A 135 2.39 32.17 24.90
CA PRO A 135 1.20 31.74 25.64
C PRO A 135 0.04 31.29 24.74
N ALA A 136 -0.13 31.91 23.56
CA ALA A 136 -1.18 31.53 22.60
C ALA A 136 -0.99 30.10 22.07
N VAL A 137 0.25 29.71 21.77
CA VAL A 137 0.56 28.35 21.31
C VAL A 137 0.44 27.35 22.45
N LEU A 138 0.96 27.66 23.64
CA LEU A 138 0.81 26.79 24.82
C LEU A 138 -0.66 26.54 25.18
N ASN A 139 -1.52 27.56 25.05
CA ASN A 139 -2.97 27.38 25.19
C ASN A 139 -3.55 26.45 24.13
N SER A 140 -3.13 26.59 22.87
CA SER A 140 -3.58 25.71 21.78
C SER A 140 -3.14 24.26 21.99
N MET A 141 -1.92 24.04 22.51
CA MET A 141 -1.43 22.72 22.91
C MET A 141 -2.25 22.15 24.07
N TYR A 142 -2.58 22.98 25.06
CA TYR A 142 -3.40 22.57 26.19
C TYR A 142 -4.84 22.21 25.78
N ASP A 143 -5.45 22.97 24.88
CA ASP A 143 -6.77 22.65 24.32
C ASP A 143 -6.74 21.33 23.53
N MET A 144 -5.63 21.02 22.84
CA MET A 144 -5.42 19.72 22.20
C MET A 144 -5.35 18.59 23.22
N TYR A 145 -4.59 18.77 24.30
CA TYR A 145 -4.53 17.83 25.42
C TYR A 145 -5.92 17.59 26.04
N LEU A 146 -6.67 18.65 26.36
CA LEU A 146 -8.01 18.51 26.93
C LEU A 146 -8.95 17.75 26.01
N LYS A 147 -8.97 18.10 24.72
CA LYS A 147 -9.83 17.42 23.74
C LYS A 147 -9.45 15.95 23.58
N SER A 148 -8.15 15.61 23.60
CA SER A 148 -7.69 14.21 23.58
C SER A 148 -8.17 13.40 24.80
N SER A 149 -8.30 14.07 25.96
CA SER A 149 -8.71 13.43 27.21
C SER A 149 -10.22 13.23 27.31
N MET A 150 -11.02 14.13 26.71
CA MET A 150 -12.49 14.10 26.76
C MET A 150 -13.13 13.30 25.63
N MET A 151 -12.33 12.88 24.66
CA MET A 151 -12.78 12.09 23.52
C MET A 151 -13.22 10.70 23.95
N TYR A 152 -14.44 10.32 23.58
CA TYR A 152 -14.99 8.99 23.79
C TYR A 152 -14.87 8.15 22.51
N VAL A 153 -14.62 6.86 22.70
CA VAL A 153 -14.53 5.86 21.63
C VAL A 153 -15.50 4.71 21.90
N GLU A 154 -15.60 3.81 20.93
CA GLU A 154 -16.41 2.60 21.04
C GLU A 154 -16.07 1.82 22.32
N GLY A 155 -17.11 1.37 23.04
CA GLY A 155 -16.99 0.81 24.39
C GLY A 155 -17.09 1.81 25.54
N ASN A 156 -17.49 3.07 25.25
CA ASN A 156 -17.65 4.16 26.23
C ASN A 156 -16.40 4.39 27.09
N THR A 157 -15.23 4.22 26.48
CA THR A 157 -13.94 4.51 27.10
C THR A 157 -13.35 5.79 26.50
N ASN A 158 -12.38 6.36 27.20
CA ASN A 158 -11.67 7.58 26.83
C ASN A 158 -10.17 7.38 27.11
N LEU A 159 -9.38 8.44 27.00
CA LEU A 159 -7.94 8.38 27.27
C LEU A 159 -7.61 7.76 28.64
N GLU A 160 -8.37 8.06 29.70
CA GLU A 160 -8.13 7.52 31.05
C GLU A 160 -8.30 6.00 31.15
N GLY A 161 -9.10 5.41 30.29
CA GLY A 161 -9.31 3.95 30.22
C GLY A 161 -8.34 3.22 29.30
N LEU A 162 -7.56 3.95 28.49
CA LEU A 162 -6.63 3.42 27.48
C LEU A 162 -5.16 3.73 27.79
N CYS A 163 -4.88 4.83 28.47
CA CYS A 163 -3.52 5.32 28.72
C CYS A 163 -2.75 4.47 29.73
N VAL A 164 -1.42 4.50 29.63
CA VAL A 164 -0.55 4.05 30.71
C VAL A 164 -0.54 5.09 31.80
N LYS A 165 -0.79 4.69 33.05
CA LYS A 165 -0.77 5.62 34.20
C LYS A 165 0.58 5.62 34.89
N VAL A 166 1.07 6.82 35.22
CA VAL A 166 2.20 7.04 36.12
C VAL A 166 1.64 7.72 37.36
N GLY A 167 1.62 6.99 38.47
CA GLY A 167 0.83 7.39 39.64
C GLY A 167 -0.67 7.39 39.32
N GLN A 168 -1.31 8.55 39.42
CA GLN A 168 -2.75 8.72 39.17
C GLN A 168 -3.07 9.38 37.83
N SER A 169 -2.06 9.70 37.02
CA SER A 169 -2.24 10.47 35.77
C SER A 169 -1.80 9.68 34.55
N CYS A 170 -2.51 9.84 33.44
CA CYS A 170 -2.08 9.33 32.14
C CYS A 170 -0.69 9.85 31.76
N ASN A 171 0.17 8.98 31.24
CA ASN A 171 1.49 9.29 30.72
C ASN A 171 1.35 9.99 29.36
N VAL A 172 1.28 11.31 29.42
CA VAL A 172 1.23 12.22 28.28
C VAL A 172 2.39 13.20 28.43
N GLN A 173 3.44 13.00 27.66
CA GLN A 173 4.65 13.78 27.79
C GLN A 173 4.53 15.07 26.97
N SER A 174 4.76 16.23 27.58
CA SER A 174 4.72 17.54 26.88
C SER A 174 5.32 18.66 27.74
N ILE A 175 5.72 19.76 27.10
CA ILE A 175 6.25 20.93 27.83
C ILE A 175 5.25 21.53 28.84
N LEU A 176 3.95 21.24 28.66
CA LEU A 176 2.89 21.67 29.58
C LEU A 176 3.05 21.09 31.00
N GLU A 177 3.86 20.04 31.16
CA GLU A 177 4.23 19.49 32.47
C GLU A 177 4.94 20.51 33.37
N LEU A 178 5.67 21.49 32.80
CA LEU A 178 6.30 22.57 33.57
C LEU A 178 5.30 23.34 34.45
N TRP A 179 4.03 23.38 34.05
CA TRP A 179 2.93 24.01 34.78
C TRP A 179 1.93 22.98 35.31
N ASN A 180 2.38 21.75 35.57
CA ASN A 180 1.58 20.64 36.06
C ASN A 180 0.33 20.36 35.21
N LYS A 181 0.37 20.70 33.91
CA LYS A 181 -0.79 20.69 32.99
C LYS A 181 -2.04 21.38 33.55
N ASN A 182 -1.86 22.39 34.40
CA ASN A 182 -2.95 23.11 35.03
C ASN A 182 -3.47 24.22 34.11
N GLY A 183 -4.68 24.06 33.59
CA GLY A 183 -5.29 25.02 32.68
C GLY A 183 -5.50 26.41 33.27
N THR A 184 -5.69 26.52 34.59
CA THR A 184 -5.86 27.83 35.24
C THR A 184 -4.55 28.64 35.25
N ILE A 185 -3.41 27.95 35.30
CA ILE A 185 -2.07 28.54 35.23
C ILE A 185 -1.74 28.83 33.76
N ILE A 186 -1.84 27.82 32.90
CA ILE A 186 -1.45 27.90 31.48
C ILE A 186 -2.20 29.05 30.75
N ARG A 187 -3.50 29.20 31.02
CA ARG A 187 -4.32 30.27 30.40
C ARG A 187 -3.93 31.69 30.82
N LYS A 188 -3.22 31.85 31.95
CA LYS A 188 -2.81 33.15 32.49
C LYS A 188 -1.33 33.46 32.27
N LEU A 189 -0.56 32.56 31.63
CA LEU A 189 0.87 32.76 31.44
C LEU A 189 1.15 33.98 30.57
N THR A 190 2.11 34.79 31.01
CA THR A 190 2.74 35.81 30.17
C THR A 190 3.99 35.27 29.51
N MET A 191 4.49 35.95 28.47
CA MET A 191 5.75 35.57 27.82
C MET A 191 6.93 35.52 28.81
N ASN A 192 6.96 36.45 29.78
CA ASN A 192 8.01 36.48 30.80
C ASN A 192 7.91 35.29 31.75
N ASP A 193 6.70 34.89 32.16
CA ASP A 193 6.50 33.72 33.01
C ASP A 193 7.01 32.45 32.31
N VAL A 194 6.71 32.32 31.01
CA VAL A 194 7.16 31.17 30.22
C VAL A 194 8.68 31.12 30.16
N LEU A 195 9.32 32.22 29.77
CA LEU A 195 10.79 32.27 29.66
C LEU A 195 11.47 32.06 31.01
N HIS A 196 10.90 32.57 32.10
CA HIS A 196 11.41 32.34 33.44
C HIS A 196 11.32 30.86 33.83
N THR A 197 10.17 30.20 33.65
CA THR A 197 9.99 28.78 33.98
C THR A 197 10.85 27.87 33.10
N VAL A 198 10.99 28.16 31.81
CA VAL A 198 11.83 27.37 30.90
C VAL A 198 13.31 27.47 31.28
N ASN A 199 13.77 28.60 31.82
CA ASN A 199 15.16 28.80 32.20
C ASN A 199 15.46 28.57 33.69
N SER A 200 14.47 28.18 34.50
CA SER A 200 14.67 27.97 35.95
C SER A 200 15.39 26.67 36.31
N GLY A 201 15.75 25.84 35.32
CA GLY A 201 16.53 24.62 35.54
C GLY A 201 15.72 23.46 36.14
N VAL A 202 14.43 23.37 35.81
CA VAL A 202 13.56 22.23 36.22
C VAL A 202 14.15 20.92 35.71
N LYS A 203 14.48 20.00 36.63
CA LYS A 203 15.03 18.67 36.34
C LYS A 203 14.05 17.52 36.51
N TYR A 204 12.92 17.78 37.17
CA TYR A 204 11.91 16.76 37.49
C TYR A 204 10.56 17.20 36.94
N SER A 205 9.81 16.26 36.37
CA SER A 205 8.43 16.52 35.94
C SER A 205 7.56 16.80 37.17
N PRO A 206 6.88 17.96 37.24
CA PRO A 206 5.91 18.25 38.30
C PRO A 206 4.71 17.29 38.31
N VAL A 207 4.43 16.65 37.17
CA VAL A 207 3.29 15.74 37.01
C VAL A 207 3.66 14.32 37.47
N TYR A 208 4.83 13.83 37.07
CA TYR A 208 5.23 12.43 37.26
C TYR A 208 6.29 12.21 38.34
N GLY A 209 6.96 13.27 38.79
CA GLY A 209 8.05 13.18 39.77
C GLY A 209 9.33 12.53 39.25
N THR A 210 9.40 12.22 37.95
CA THR A 210 10.56 11.57 37.31
C THR A 210 11.56 12.61 36.82
N GLU A 211 12.85 12.24 36.78
CA GLU A 211 13.86 13.04 36.11
C GLU A 211 13.49 13.19 34.64
N TRP A 212 13.52 14.43 34.14
CA TRP A 212 13.01 14.77 32.83
C TRP A 212 13.74 15.97 32.26
N SER A 213 14.19 15.82 31.01
CA SER A 213 14.75 16.92 30.22
C SER A 213 13.68 17.46 29.27
N PHE A 214 12.98 18.52 29.67
CA PHE A 214 11.93 19.12 28.84
C PHE A 214 12.46 19.60 27.47
N SER A 215 13.76 19.92 27.38
CA SER A 215 14.38 20.31 26.11
C SER A 215 14.33 19.23 25.04
N GLN A 216 14.22 17.94 25.41
CA GLN A 216 14.05 16.85 24.43
C GLN A 216 12.70 16.92 23.70
N GLN A 217 11.73 17.64 24.26
CA GLN A 217 10.43 17.86 23.63
C GLN A 217 10.39 19.16 22.83
N LEU A 218 11.47 19.93 22.78
CA LEU A 218 11.56 21.16 21.99
C LEU A 218 12.48 20.94 20.79
N GLY A 219 12.02 21.38 19.62
CA GLY A 219 12.80 21.43 18.39
C GLY A 219 13.14 22.87 18.00
N GLY A 220 14.32 23.07 17.39
CA GLY A 220 14.75 24.38 16.92
C GLY A 220 14.90 25.41 18.06
N ILE A 221 15.50 24.99 19.18
CA ILE A 221 15.71 25.85 20.35
C ILE A 221 16.65 27.00 19.97
N ARG A 222 16.19 28.24 20.19
CA ARG A 222 16.98 29.46 20.04
C ARG A 222 17.42 29.94 21.43
N ARG A 223 18.71 30.26 21.55
CA ARG A 223 19.32 30.72 22.81
C ARG A 223 19.93 32.11 22.66
N ASP A 224 19.98 32.86 23.75
CA ASP A 224 20.73 34.10 23.82
C ASP A 224 22.24 33.85 24.02
N ARG A 225 23.03 34.93 24.09
CA ARG A 225 24.48 34.92 24.35
C ARG A 225 24.87 34.32 25.72
N TYR A 226 23.92 34.21 26.65
CA TYR A 226 24.14 33.68 28.00
C TYR A 226 23.70 32.22 28.14
N GLY A 227 23.15 31.63 27.07
CA GLY A 227 22.66 30.25 27.04
C GLY A 227 21.19 30.09 27.44
N ASN A 228 20.47 31.17 27.72
CA ASN A 228 19.04 31.11 28.05
C ASN A 228 18.21 30.85 26.80
N ILE A 229 17.19 30.01 26.92
CA ILE A 229 16.23 29.73 25.86
C ILE A 229 15.33 30.97 25.68
N ILE A 230 15.30 31.50 24.45
CA ILE A 230 14.47 32.64 24.06
C ILE A 230 13.30 32.24 23.15
N GLY A 231 13.32 31.02 22.61
CA GLY A 231 12.25 30.50 21.77
C GLY A 231 12.54 29.09 21.27
N ALA A 232 11.53 28.46 20.68
CA ALA A 232 11.64 27.17 20.01
C ALA A 232 10.67 27.12 18.82
N SER A 233 11.07 26.46 17.73
CA SER A 233 10.27 26.37 16.50
C SER A 233 9.31 25.19 16.49
N ALA A 234 9.56 24.15 17.30
CA ALA A 234 8.70 22.98 17.39
C ALA A 234 8.59 22.47 18.84
N ALA A 235 7.48 21.82 19.16
CA ALA A 235 7.37 20.99 20.36
C ALA A 235 6.68 19.67 20.07
N SER A 236 7.06 18.62 20.79
CA SER A 236 6.42 17.31 20.75
C SER A 236 5.48 17.10 21.95
N MET A 237 4.41 16.37 21.67
CA MET A 237 3.51 15.78 22.66
C MET A 237 3.45 14.29 22.39
N LEU A 238 3.52 13.45 23.43
CA LEU A 238 3.51 12.00 23.31
C LEU A 238 2.47 11.41 24.26
N TRP A 239 1.48 10.72 23.74
CA TRP A 239 0.52 9.93 24.50
C TRP A 239 0.97 8.46 24.49
N VAL A 240 1.03 7.86 25.67
CA VAL A 240 1.37 6.44 25.83
C VAL A 240 0.10 5.67 26.23
N LEU A 241 -0.33 4.75 25.37
CA LEU A 241 -1.48 3.88 25.58
C LEU A 241 -1.03 2.46 25.90
N HIS A 242 -1.88 1.69 26.58
CA HIS A 242 -1.67 0.25 26.74
C HIS A 242 -1.94 -0.48 25.41
N LYS A 243 -1.08 -1.44 25.09
CA LYS A 243 -1.33 -2.44 24.04
C LYS A 243 -2.14 -3.60 24.64
N ASP A 244 -3.44 -3.37 24.83
CA ASP A 244 -4.38 -4.37 25.36
C ASP A 244 -5.21 -4.98 24.21
N PRO A 245 -5.10 -6.30 23.94
CA PRO A 245 -5.88 -6.96 22.89
C PRO A 245 -7.39 -6.80 23.04
N GLN A 246 -7.91 -6.64 24.27
CA GLN A 246 -9.35 -6.47 24.50
C GLN A 246 -9.84 -5.07 24.11
N LYS A 247 -8.96 -4.08 24.13
CA LYS A 247 -9.26 -2.67 23.85
C LYS A 247 -8.61 -2.17 22.56
N GLU A 248 -8.14 -3.09 21.71
CA GLU A 248 -7.41 -2.75 20.49
C GLU A 248 -8.26 -1.89 19.55
N LEU A 249 -9.53 -2.27 19.31
CA LEU A 249 -10.45 -1.48 18.48
C LEU A 249 -10.69 -0.08 19.06
N SER A 250 -10.94 0.03 20.37
CA SER A 250 -11.10 1.31 21.05
C SER A 250 -9.84 2.19 20.95
N ALA A 251 -8.64 1.59 21.07
CA ALA A 251 -7.37 2.31 20.91
C ALA A 251 -7.18 2.79 19.47
N LEU A 252 -7.47 1.95 18.47
CA LEU A 252 -7.42 2.32 17.05
C LEU A 252 -8.39 3.46 16.73
N ASP A 253 -9.61 3.43 17.28
CA ASP A 253 -10.59 4.50 17.11
C ASP A 253 -10.16 5.81 17.77
N TRP A 254 -9.55 5.73 18.95
CA TRP A 254 -8.99 6.90 19.62
C TRP A 254 -7.86 7.50 18.78
N GLU A 255 -6.95 6.67 18.28
CA GLU A 255 -5.86 7.08 17.38
C GLU A 255 -6.42 7.75 16.11
N LYS A 256 -7.50 7.22 15.52
CA LYS A 256 -8.15 7.80 14.32
C LYS A 256 -8.70 9.19 14.57
N GLN A 257 -9.42 9.36 15.68
CA GLN A 257 -9.97 10.66 16.05
C GLN A 257 -8.84 11.65 16.44
N MET A 258 -7.77 11.17 17.07
CA MET A 258 -6.57 11.97 17.35
C MET A 258 -5.88 12.45 16.09
N ILE A 259 -5.75 11.60 15.06
CA ILE A 259 -5.22 11.98 13.75
C ILE A 259 -6.05 13.13 13.17
N SER A 260 -7.37 12.96 13.07
CA SER A 260 -8.28 14.00 12.57
C SER A 260 -8.18 15.31 13.37
N MET A 261 -8.09 15.21 14.70
CA MET A 261 -7.96 16.37 15.58
C MET A 261 -6.61 17.09 15.44
N ALA A 262 -5.53 16.35 15.22
CA ALA A 262 -4.18 16.89 15.08
C ALA A 262 -3.99 17.55 13.71
N THR A 263 -4.53 16.98 12.64
CA THR A 263 -4.44 17.52 11.27
C THR A 263 -5.37 18.71 11.03
N THR A 264 -6.35 18.95 11.92
CA THR A 264 -7.22 20.12 11.86
C THR A 264 -6.42 21.40 12.13
N SER A 265 -6.55 22.38 11.22
CA SER A 265 -5.92 23.71 11.35
C SER A 265 -6.33 24.41 12.65
N ARG A 266 -5.36 25.09 13.29
CA ARG A 266 -5.55 25.81 14.56
C ARG A 266 -4.89 27.18 14.47
N PRO A 267 -5.48 28.21 15.12
CA PRO A 267 -4.82 29.51 15.20
C PRO A 267 -3.48 29.38 15.93
N TYR A 268 -2.49 30.19 15.52
CA TYR A 268 -1.14 30.26 16.09
C TYR A 268 -0.25 29.03 15.86
N ILE A 269 -0.77 27.93 15.32
CA ILE A 269 0.00 26.75 14.93
C ILE A 269 0.17 26.78 13.41
N ASP A 270 1.42 26.74 12.94
CA ASP A 270 1.72 26.76 11.51
C ASP A 270 1.42 25.41 10.88
N LYS A 271 1.91 24.33 11.50
CA LYS A 271 1.68 22.95 11.06
C LYS A 271 1.87 21.96 12.20
N SER A 272 1.09 20.88 12.15
CA SER A 272 1.19 19.70 13.01
C SER A 272 1.59 18.48 12.19
N TYR A 273 2.38 17.62 12.79
CA TYR A 273 2.76 16.30 12.28
C TYR A 273 2.34 15.27 13.30
N ILE A 274 1.64 14.22 12.89
CA ILE A 274 1.18 13.16 13.79
C ILE A 274 1.76 11.82 13.35
N TYR A 275 2.15 11.04 14.34
CA TYR A 275 2.43 9.62 14.21
C TYR A 275 1.57 8.90 15.24
N ALA A 276 0.69 8.01 14.79
CA ALA A 276 0.02 7.04 15.63
C ALA A 276 0.40 5.63 15.17
N THR A 277 0.25 4.64 16.04
CA THR A 277 0.63 3.26 15.71
C THR A 277 -0.16 2.74 14.49
N ARG A 278 -1.43 3.14 14.30
CA ARG A 278 -2.22 2.81 13.09
C ARG A 278 -1.85 3.56 11.81
N THR A 279 -1.07 4.65 11.89
CA THR A 279 -0.84 5.54 10.73
C THR A 279 -0.13 4.81 9.59
N PHE A 280 0.77 3.87 9.90
CA PHE A 280 1.46 3.09 8.89
C PHE A 280 0.49 2.24 8.04
N ASP A 281 -0.42 1.52 8.72
CA ASP A 281 -1.44 0.72 8.06
C ASP A 281 -2.42 1.57 7.25
N ASP A 282 -2.90 2.68 7.82
CA ASP A 282 -3.85 3.57 7.16
C ASP A 282 -3.30 4.16 5.86
N GLU A 283 -2.04 4.63 5.86
CA GLU A 283 -1.41 5.20 4.66
C GLU A 283 -1.05 4.12 3.64
N GLY A 284 -0.52 2.97 4.09
CA GLY A 284 -0.14 1.86 3.21
C GLY A 284 -1.35 1.25 2.50
N TYR A 285 -2.35 0.79 3.26
CA TYR A 285 -3.57 0.22 2.67
C TYR A 285 -4.45 1.28 2.01
N GLY A 286 -4.41 2.53 2.48
CA GLY A 286 -5.10 3.65 1.84
C GLY A 286 -4.62 3.90 0.42
N ALA A 287 -3.30 3.88 0.20
CA ALA A 287 -2.71 4.03 -1.13
C ALA A 287 -3.10 2.88 -2.07
N VAL A 288 -3.01 1.63 -1.59
CA VAL A 288 -3.40 0.45 -2.38
C VAL A 288 -4.88 0.51 -2.77
N ASN A 289 -5.76 0.85 -1.82
CA ASN A 289 -7.19 0.91 -2.06
C ASN A 289 -7.59 2.03 -3.03
N ALA A 290 -6.86 3.16 -3.03
CA ALA A 290 -7.10 4.25 -3.97
C ALA A 290 -6.86 3.80 -5.43
N ASP A 291 -5.88 2.92 -5.66
CA ASP A 291 -5.51 2.45 -7.00
C ASP A 291 -6.39 1.30 -7.53
N THR A 292 -7.13 0.61 -6.67
CA THR A 292 -8.01 -0.52 -7.05
C THR A 292 -9.02 -0.13 -8.15
N THR A 293 -9.53 1.10 -8.12
CA THR A 293 -10.47 1.60 -9.13
C THR A 293 -9.81 1.72 -10.50
N LEU A 294 -8.58 2.26 -10.55
CA LEU A 294 -7.82 2.44 -11.79
C LEU A 294 -7.46 1.09 -12.42
N LEU A 295 -7.02 0.14 -11.60
CA LEU A 295 -6.71 -1.23 -12.02
C LEU A 295 -7.94 -1.94 -12.60
N THR A 296 -9.10 -1.77 -11.97
CA THR A 296 -10.38 -2.33 -12.46
C THR A 296 -10.76 -1.76 -13.83
N LEU A 297 -10.63 -0.44 -14.03
CA LEU A 297 -10.87 0.21 -15.32
C LEU A 297 -9.87 -0.27 -16.39
N GLY A 298 -8.61 -0.47 -16.03
CA GLY A 298 -7.58 -1.01 -16.92
C GLY A 298 -7.98 -2.38 -17.48
N PHE A 299 -8.46 -3.29 -16.63
CA PHE A 299 -8.95 -4.60 -17.08
C PHE A 299 -10.17 -4.50 -18.00
N ILE A 300 -11.11 -3.60 -17.72
CA ILE A 300 -12.29 -3.37 -18.58
C ILE A 300 -11.85 -2.91 -19.98
N ILE A 301 -10.88 -2.00 -20.08
CA ILE A 301 -10.37 -1.51 -21.37
C ILE A 301 -9.72 -2.64 -22.16
N VAL A 302 -8.86 -3.44 -21.53
CA VAL A 302 -8.23 -4.60 -22.20
C VAL A 302 -9.29 -5.58 -22.69
N PHE A 303 -10.32 -5.84 -21.90
CA PHE A 303 -11.43 -6.72 -22.29
C PHE A 303 -12.19 -6.18 -23.51
N ILE A 304 -12.51 -4.89 -23.52
CA ILE A 304 -13.15 -4.21 -24.66
C ILE A 304 -12.25 -4.28 -25.90
N PHE A 305 -10.96 -4.01 -25.75
CA PHE A 305 -10.01 -4.08 -26.85
C PHE A 305 -9.95 -5.48 -27.48
N ILE A 306 -9.89 -6.53 -26.65
CA ILE A 306 -9.90 -7.92 -27.13
C ILE A 306 -11.19 -8.22 -27.90
N ILE A 307 -12.35 -7.80 -27.38
CA ILE A 307 -13.64 -7.97 -28.07
C ILE A 307 -13.65 -7.26 -29.42
N LEU A 308 -13.14 -6.03 -29.48
CA LEU A 308 -13.12 -5.24 -30.72
C LEU A 308 -12.17 -5.81 -31.78
N VAL A 309 -10.99 -6.29 -31.37
CA VAL A 309 -9.96 -6.80 -32.29
C VAL A 309 -10.30 -8.19 -32.81
N LEU A 310 -10.82 -9.08 -31.97
CA LEU A 310 -11.20 -10.44 -32.37
C LEU A 310 -12.63 -10.51 -32.93
N GLY A 311 -13.49 -9.56 -32.57
CA GLY A 311 -14.86 -9.50 -33.03
C GLY A 311 -14.95 -9.12 -34.51
N ARG A 312 -15.46 -10.03 -35.33
CA ARG A 312 -15.94 -9.70 -36.67
C ARG A 312 -17.39 -9.23 -36.56
N PHE A 313 -17.62 -7.92 -36.56
CA PHE A 313 -18.97 -7.32 -36.49
C PHE A 313 -19.73 -7.44 -37.82
N ASN A 314 -19.91 -8.65 -38.34
CA ASN A 314 -20.72 -8.93 -39.52
C ASN A 314 -22.04 -9.61 -39.10
N LEU A 315 -23.17 -8.96 -39.40
CA LEU A 315 -24.54 -9.40 -39.09
C LEU A 315 -25.00 -10.68 -39.81
N VAL A 316 -24.12 -11.36 -40.56
CA VAL A 316 -24.49 -12.44 -41.50
C VAL A 316 -24.06 -13.84 -41.03
N GLU A 317 -23.09 -13.96 -40.12
CA GLU A 317 -22.54 -15.27 -39.68
C GLU A 317 -22.91 -15.69 -38.24
N ASN A 318 -23.54 -14.84 -37.44
CA ASN A 318 -24.04 -15.20 -36.11
C ASN A 318 -25.49 -15.74 -36.19
N LYS A 319 -25.65 -16.99 -36.65
CA LYS A 319 -26.91 -17.75 -36.58
C LYS A 319 -26.75 -18.99 -35.71
#